data_AF-A0A418GD14-F1
#
_entry.id   AF-A0A418GD14-F1
#
_cell.length_a   1.000
_cell.length_b   1.000
_cell.length_c   1.000
_cell.angle_alpha   90.00
_cell.angle_beta   90.00
_cell.angle_gamma   90.00
#
_symmetry.space_group_name_H-M   'P 1'
#
loop_
_entity.id
_entity.type
_entity.pdbx_description
1 polymer ?
#
loop_
_entity_poly.entity_id
_entity_poly.type
_entity_poly.pdbx_seq_one_letter_code
_entity_poly.pdbx_strand_id
1 'polypeptide(L)'
;GHVIIEENLYDKAFVASRTEGFEEYRKIVEGYTPESVEDITGVSASEIRQAARMYAQAESAAILWGMGVTQFYQGVETVRSLTSLAMLTGNLG
;
A
#
# COMPACT_ATOMS: atom_id res chain seq x y z
N GLY A 1 0.65 -2.63 -1.44
CA GLY A 1 -0.47 -3.41 -0.91
C GLY A 1 -0.11 -4.86 -0.73
N HIS A 2 0.33 -5.53 -1.81
CA HIS A 2 0.61 -6.98 -1.87
C HIS A 2 1.32 -7.53 -0.63
N VAL A 3 2.57 -7.10 -0.38
CA VAL A 3 3.40 -7.60 0.73
C VAL A 3 2.72 -7.46 2.09
N ILE A 4 2.07 -6.32 2.34
CA ILE A 4 1.40 -6.05 3.63
C ILE A 4 0.24 -7.04 3.85
N ILE A 5 -0.48 -7.42 2.79
CA ILE A 5 -1.57 -8.40 2.88
C ILE A 5 -1.03 -9.84 2.94
N GLU A 6 -0.12 -10.20 2.03
CA GLU A 6 0.51 -11.52 1.94
C GLU A 6 1.12 -11.93 3.29
N GLU A 7 1.84 -11.00 3.93
CA GLU A 7 2.52 -11.22 5.21
C GLU A 7 1.64 -10.94 6.43
N ASN A 8 0.34 -10.68 6.25
CA ASN A 8 -0.61 -10.38 7.34
C ASN A 8 -0.18 -9.21 8.25
N LEU A 9 0.47 -8.19 7.70
CA LEU A 9 0.99 -7.02 8.44
C LEU A 9 -0.02 -5.87 8.57
N TYR A 10 -1.21 -6.01 8.00
CA TYR A 10 -2.26 -4.99 8.03
C TYR A 10 -3.03 -5.00 9.35
N ASP A 11 -3.59 -3.85 9.73
CA ASP A 11 -4.45 -3.75 10.91
C ASP A 11 -5.83 -4.35 10.60
N LYS A 12 -6.00 -5.62 10.97
CA LYS A 12 -7.24 -6.38 10.76
C LYS A 12 -8.45 -5.74 11.45
N ALA A 13 -8.26 -5.19 12.65
CA ALA A 13 -9.34 -4.60 13.42
C ALA A 13 -9.78 -3.26 12.82
N PHE A 14 -8.82 -2.42 12.43
CA PHE A 14 -9.11 -1.17 11.73
C PHE A 14 -9.78 -1.43 10.38
N VAL A 15 -9.24 -2.34 9.57
CA VAL A 15 -9.82 -2.70 8.27
C VAL A 15 -11.26 -3.18 8.44
N ALA A 16 -11.53 -4.08 9.40
CA ALA A 16 -12.87 -4.61 9.61
C ALA A 16 -13.89 -3.57 10.13
N SER A 17 -13.44 -2.58 10.90
CA SER A 17 -14.35 -1.63 11.58
C SER A 17 -14.48 -0.28 10.90
N ARG A 18 -13.51 0.13 10.08
CA ARG A 18 -13.41 1.49 9.53
C ARG A 18 -13.19 1.57 8.02
N THR A 19 -13.18 0.44 7.31
CA THR A 19 -12.97 0.42 5.86
C THR A 19 -14.01 -0.42 5.13
N GLU A 20 -14.13 -0.19 3.83
CA GLU A 20 -14.92 -1.00 2.89
C GLU A 20 -14.08 -1.28 1.64
N GLY A 21 -14.42 -2.32 0.87
CA GLY A 21 -13.74 -2.65 -0.39
C GLY A 21 -12.41 -3.40 -0.25
N PHE A 22 -12.10 -3.95 0.93
CA PHE A 22 -10.84 -4.66 1.19
C PHE A 22 -10.65 -5.88 0.27
N GLU A 23 -11.70 -6.66 0.04
CA GLU A 23 -11.61 -7.88 -0.77
C GLU A 23 -11.37 -7.57 -2.25
N GLU A 24 -11.98 -6.50 -2.76
CA GLU A 24 -11.75 -5.97 -4.11
C GLU A 24 -10.31 -5.47 -4.25
N TYR A 25 -9.82 -4.70 -3.27
CA TYR A 25 -8.43 -4.24 -3.24
C TYR A 25 -7.45 -5.41 -3.18
N ARG A 26 -7.71 -6.41 -2.34
CA ARG A 26 -6.87 -7.60 -2.19
C ARG A 26 -6.70 -8.33 -3.53
N LYS A 27 -7.80 -8.58 -4.24
CA LYS A 27 -7.77 -9.25 -5.55
C LYS A 27 -6.93 -8.51 -6.57
N ILE A 28 -6.95 -7.17 -6.55
CA ILE A 28 -6.12 -6.36 -7.45
C ILE A 28 -4.65 -6.55 -7.08
N VAL A 29 -4.27 -6.33 -5.82
CA VAL A 29 -2.85 -6.34 -5.41
C VAL A 29 -2.24 -7.74 -5.39
N GLU A 30 -3.03 -8.81 -5.38
CA GLU A 30 -2.56 -10.19 -5.46
C GLU A 30 -1.66 -10.43 -6.68
N GLY A 31 -1.96 -9.83 -7.83
CA GLY A 31 -1.14 -9.95 -9.04
C GLY A 31 0.14 -9.09 -9.07
N TYR A 32 0.27 -8.13 -8.16
CA TYR A 32 1.42 -7.22 -8.08
C TYR A 32 2.44 -7.72 -7.07
N THR A 33 2.98 -8.91 -7.29
CA THR A 33 4.10 -9.43 -6.50
C THR A 33 5.31 -8.51 -6.67
N PRO A 34 6.18 -8.36 -5.65
CA PRO A 34 7.42 -7.59 -5.77
C PRO A 34 8.25 -7.97 -6.99
N GLU A 35 8.33 -9.26 -7.31
CA GLU A 35 9.06 -9.81 -8.45
C GLU A 35 8.39 -9.44 -9.80
N SER A 36 7.06 -9.31 -9.85
CA SER A 36 6.37 -8.96 -11.11
C SER A 36 6.47 -7.48 -11.48
N VAL A 37 6.91 -6.63 -10.53
CA VAL A 37 6.99 -5.18 -10.71
C VAL A 37 8.42 -4.63 -10.75
N GLU A 38 9.46 -5.47 -10.65
CA GLU A 38 10.86 -5.03 -10.65
C GLU A 38 11.20 -4.24 -11.92
N ASP A 39 10.91 -4.80 -13.10
CA ASP A 39 11.22 -4.17 -14.39
C ASP A 39 10.42 -2.87 -14.62
N ILE A 40 9.20 -2.79 -14.08
CA ILE A 40 8.32 -1.62 -14.24
C ILE A 40 8.78 -0.47 -13.35
N THR A 41 9.15 -0.79 -12.11
CA THR A 41 9.49 0.21 -11.08
C THR A 41 10.99 0.57 -11.09
N GLY A 42 11.84 -0.32 -11.60
CA GLY A 42 13.29 -0.22 -11.47
C GLY A 42 13.80 -0.43 -10.04
N VAL A 43 12.95 -0.96 -9.14
CA VAL A 43 13.26 -1.21 -7.72
C VAL A 43 13.28 -2.71 -7.48
N SER A 44 14.26 -3.20 -6.73
CA SER A 44 14.36 -4.63 -6.47
C SER A 44 13.21 -5.14 -5.58
N ALA A 45 12.80 -6.39 -5.76
CA ALA A 45 11.75 -7.04 -4.98
C ALA A 45 12.05 -6.99 -3.48
N SER A 46 13.34 -7.08 -3.11
CA SER A 46 13.79 -7.01 -1.72
C SER A 46 13.57 -5.61 -1.11
N GLU A 47 13.87 -4.54 -1.84
CA GLU A 47 13.63 -3.15 -1.42
C GLU A 47 12.14 -2.85 -1.30
N ILE A 48 11.32 -3.34 -2.24
CA ILE A 48 9.86 -3.21 -2.17
C ILE A 48 9.32 -3.88 -0.90
N ARG A 49 9.75 -5.11 -0.62
CA ARG A 49 9.37 -5.84 0.60
C ARG A 49 9.84 -5.11 1.85
N GLN A 50 11.07 -4.61 1.85
CA GLN A 50 11.63 -3.87 2.98
C GLN A 50 10.85 -2.59 3.27
N ALA A 51 10.54 -1.78 2.27
CA ALA A 51 9.77 -0.54 2.43
C ALA A 51 8.34 -0.82 2.91
N ALA A 52 7.68 -1.84 2.34
CA ALA A 52 6.33 -2.24 2.75
C ALA A 52 6.28 -2.70 4.21
N ARG A 53 7.24 -3.53 4.64
CA ARG A 53 7.36 -4.00 6.03
C ARG A 53 7.68 -2.84 6.97
N MET A 54 8.62 -1.98 6.61
CA MET A 54 9.00 -0.81 7.42
C MET A 54 7.79 0.10 7.68
N TYR A 55 7.01 0.40 6.64
CA TYR A 55 5.81 1.22 6.77
C TYR A 55 4.74 0.56 7.65
N ALA A 56 4.46 -0.74 7.45
CA ALA A 56 3.42 -1.45 8.19
C ALA A 56 3.79 -1.78 9.64
N GLN A 57 5.08 -1.84 9.99
CA GLN A 57 5.55 -2.16 11.34
C GLN A 57 5.76 -0.94 12.24
N ALA A 58 5.73 0.27 11.68
CA ALA A 58 5.83 1.49 12.48
C ALA A 58 4.58 1.64 13.37
N GLU A 59 4.76 2.08 14.62
CA GLU A 59 3.64 2.37 15.54
C GLU A 59 2.72 3.46 14.99
N SER A 60 3.29 4.43 14.27
CA SER A 60 2.54 5.43 13.51
C SER A 60 3.38 5.91 12.32
N ALA A 61 2.78 5.97 11.14
CA ALA A 61 3.43 6.40 9.90
C ALA A 61 2.55 7.37 9.09
N ALA A 62 3.11 8.52 8.73
CA ALA A 62 2.44 9.52 7.90
C ALA A 62 2.94 9.48 6.45
N ILE A 63 2.02 9.42 5.49
CA ILE A 63 2.34 9.58 4.06
C ILE A 63 2.25 11.06 3.70
N LEU A 64 3.37 11.63 3.29
CA LEU A 64 3.45 12.98 2.74
C LEU A 64 3.64 12.88 1.22
N TRP A 65 2.70 13.41 0.44
CA TRP A 65 2.81 13.45 -1.03
C TRP A 65 2.58 14.85 -1.58
N GLY A 66 2.93 15.05 -2.85
CA GLY A 66 2.76 16.32 -3.56
C GLY A 66 2.65 16.14 -5.07
N MET A 67 3.28 17.04 -5.84
CA MET A 67 3.15 17.09 -7.31
C MET A 67 3.66 15.83 -8.02
N GLY A 68 4.67 15.15 -7.45
CA GLY A 68 5.18 13.88 -7.98
C GLY A 68 4.15 12.73 -7.98
N VAL A 69 2.98 12.95 -7.38
CA VAL A 69 1.83 12.03 -7.46
C VAL A 69 0.76 12.61 -8.38
N THR A 70 0.34 13.85 -8.14
CA THR A 70 -0.88 14.40 -8.76
C THR A 70 -0.71 14.82 -10.22
N GLN A 71 0.51 15.09 -10.69
CA GLN A 71 0.77 15.56 -12.06
C GLN A 71 1.05 14.44 -13.07
N PHE A 72 0.67 13.21 -12.74
CA PHE A 72 0.63 12.06 -13.66
C PHE A 72 -0.82 11.75 -14.06
N TYR A 73 -1.01 11.12 -15.23
CA TYR A 73 -2.35 10.83 -15.75
C TYR A 73 -3.19 9.94 -14.81
N GLN A 74 -2.55 9.05 -14.04
CA GLN A 74 -3.18 8.23 -12.99
C GLN A 74 -3.06 8.86 -11.60
N GLY A 75 -2.95 10.19 -11.51
CA GLY A 75 -2.68 10.87 -10.25
C GLY A 75 -3.76 10.63 -9.20
N VAL A 76 -5.03 10.61 -9.60
CA VAL A 76 -6.17 10.36 -8.70
C VAL A 76 -6.11 8.92 -8.16
N GLU A 77 -5.87 7.95 -9.03
CA GLU A 77 -5.73 6.54 -8.68
C GLU A 77 -4.53 6.32 -7.76
N THR A 78 -3.43 7.02 -8.00
CA THR A 78 -2.22 6.94 -7.17
C THR A 78 -2.47 7.52 -5.78
N VAL A 79 -3.17 8.66 -5.68
CA VAL A 79 -3.60 9.21 -4.38
C VAL A 79 -4.50 8.22 -3.64
N ARG A 80 -5.49 7.62 -4.32
CA ARG A 80 -6.34 6.59 -3.70
C ARG A 80 -5.52 5.39 -3.23
N SER A 81 -4.55 4.93 -4.03
CA SER A 81 -3.68 3.81 -3.70
C SER A 81 -2.80 4.08 -2.47
N LEU A 82 -2.23 5.28 -2.36
CA LEU A 82 -1.50 5.72 -1.17
C LEU A 82 -2.40 5.76 0.08
N THR A 83 -3.58 6.35 -0.04
CA THR A 83 -4.56 6.39 1.05
C THR A 83 -4.98 4.97 1.47
N SER A 84 -5.14 4.04 0.52
CA SER A 84 -5.42 2.63 0.83
C SER A 84 -4.32 1.98 1.67
N LEU A 85 -3.04 2.35 1.52
CA LEU A 85 -1.97 1.85 2.40
C LEU A 85 -2.13 2.36 3.84
N ALA A 86 -2.49 3.63 4.02
CA ALA A 86 -2.75 4.21 5.33
C ALA A 86 -3.97 3.56 6.00
N MET A 87 -5.04 3.32 5.24
CA MET A 87 -6.21 2.56 5.72
C MET A 87 -5.84 1.13 6.10
N LEU A 88 -5.04 0.45 5.27
CA LEU A 88 -4.62 -0.93 5.51
C LEU A 88 -3.78 -1.06 6.79
N THR A 89 -3.04 -0.03 7.17
CA THR A 89 -2.14 -0.03 8.33
C THR A 89 -2.69 0.71 9.54
N GLY A 90 -3.95 1.14 9.52
CA GLY A 90 -4.57 1.85 10.65
C GLY A 90 -3.99 3.23 10.94
N ASN A 91 -3.22 3.81 10.01
CA ASN A 91 -2.53 5.10 10.16
C ASN A 91 -3.45 6.30 9.89
N LEU A 92 -4.71 6.25 10.37
CA LEU A 92 -5.73 7.28 10.15
C LEU A 92 -6.67 7.42 11.36
N GLY A 93 -6.89 8.67 11.77
CA GLY A 93 -7.77 9.03 12.90
C GLY A 93 -7.10 8.88 14.26
#